data_AF-A0A2D6L9H0-F1
#
_entry.id   AF-A0A2D6L9H0-F1
#
_cell.length_a   1.000
_cell.length_b   1.000
_cell.length_c   1.000
_cell.angle_alpha   90.00
_cell.angle_beta   90.00
_cell.angle_gamma   90.00
#
_symmetry.space_group_name_H-M   'P 1'
#
loop_
_entity.id
_entity.type
_entity.pdbx_description
1 polymer ?
#
loop_
_entity_poly.entity_id
_entity_poly.type
_entity_poly.pdbx_seq_one_letter_code
_entity_poly.pdbx_strand_id
1 'polypeptide(L)'
;MAMRISRTRIDLDDKTLQKPVLKDYGETLTTGTGTTTLNLELGNVFEITMDGNLSFTFSNPPASGTASSFTLVLKQDGTGSRTATWPAAVDWAGGTAPTLTTTASAVDVLAFITTDGGTRWYGFTGGLDMK
;
A
#
# COMPACT_ATOMS: atom_id res chain seq x y z
N MET A 1 11.70 20.03 11.80
CA MET A 1 11.85 19.67 13.22
C MET A 1 13.22 18.99 13.34
N ALA A 2 13.66 18.49 14.50
CA ALA A 2 14.98 17.86 14.63
C ALA A 2 14.87 16.34 14.43
N MET A 3 15.81 15.75 13.68
CA MET A 3 16.04 14.30 13.65
C MET A 3 16.10 13.76 15.08
N ARG A 4 15.41 12.64 15.35
CA ARG A 4 15.38 12.03 16.69
C ARG A 4 15.99 10.65 16.64
N ILE A 5 16.95 10.40 17.52
CA ILE A 5 17.52 9.07 17.75
C ILE A 5 17.09 8.64 19.14
N SER A 6 16.55 7.42 19.25
CA SER A 6 16.18 6.81 20.53
C SER A 6 16.69 5.38 20.61
N ARG A 7 16.52 4.75 21.77
CA ARG A 7 16.83 3.32 21.95
C ARG A 7 16.03 2.40 21.02
N THR A 8 14.92 2.87 20.46
CA THR A 8 13.98 2.05 19.68
C THR A 8 13.86 2.46 18.23
N ARG A 9 14.27 3.67 17.82
CA ARG A 9 14.16 4.11 16.43
C ARG A 9 15.10 5.27 16.08
N ILE A 10 15.39 5.36 14.79
CA ILE A 10 15.90 6.57 14.15
C ILE A 10 14.74 7.17 13.37
N ASP A 11 14.38 8.40 13.70
CA ASP A 11 13.30 9.17 13.07
C ASP A 11 13.94 10.33 12.31
N LEU A 12 13.85 10.27 10.98
CA LEU A 12 14.50 11.22 10.09
C LEU A 12 13.69 12.51 9.89
N ASP A 13 12.47 12.65 10.43
CA ASP A 13 11.63 13.84 10.26
C ASP A 13 11.50 14.27 8.78
N ASP A 14 11.23 13.30 7.89
CA ASP A 14 11.22 13.46 6.43
C ASP A 14 12.49 14.11 5.89
N LYS A 15 13.65 13.68 6.39
CA LYS A 15 14.98 14.05 5.89
C LYS A 15 15.70 12.84 5.31
N THR A 16 16.78 13.13 4.61
CA THR A 16 17.50 12.15 3.80
C THR A 16 18.43 11.28 4.64
N LEU A 17 18.39 9.98 4.40
CA LEU A 17 19.52 9.09 4.67
C LEU A 17 20.36 8.97 3.39
N GLN A 18 21.62 9.43 3.41
CA GLN A 18 22.43 9.54 2.20
C GLN A 18 23.46 8.41 2.08
N LYS A 19 23.50 7.77 0.90
CA LYS A 19 24.38 6.63 0.56
C LYS A 19 24.31 5.45 1.55
N PRO A 20 23.13 5.02 2.04
CA PRO A 20 23.05 3.82 2.87
C PRO A 20 23.23 2.56 2.02
N VAL A 21 23.83 1.53 2.62
CA VAL A 21 23.72 0.14 2.14
C VAL A 21 22.88 -0.60 3.18
N LEU A 22 21.65 -0.96 2.80
CA LEU A 22 20.74 -1.73 3.63
C LEU A 22 20.80 -3.20 3.19
N LYS A 23 20.97 -4.13 4.14
CA LYS A 23 20.91 -5.58 3.89
C LYS A 23 19.81 -6.16 4.75
N ASP A 24 19.04 -7.10 4.19
CA ASP A 24 17.95 -7.78 4.88
C ASP A 24 16.98 -6.79 5.55
N TYR A 25 16.60 -5.74 4.80
CA TYR A 25 15.69 -4.72 5.31
C TYR A 25 14.26 -5.23 5.30
N GLY A 26 13.53 -4.99 6.39
CA GLY A 26 12.10 -5.20 6.46
C GLY A 26 11.34 -3.89 6.30
N GLU A 27 10.12 -3.98 5.81
CA GLU A 27 9.15 -2.89 5.81
C GLU A 27 8.12 -3.11 6.91
N THR A 28 7.53 -2.04 7.45
CA THR A 28 6.46 -2.17 8.43
C THR A 28 5.20 -2.71 7.76
N LEU A 29 4.71 -3.85 8.26
CA LEU A 29 3.47 -4.48 7.85
C LEU A 29 2.31 -3.98 8.72
N THR A 30 1.26 -3.46 8.09
CA THR A 30 -0.04 -3.20 8.70
C THR A 30 -1.03 -4.27 8.24
N THR A 31 -1.72 -4.91 9.17
CA THR A 31 -2.76 -5.90 8.85
C THR A 31 -4.14 -5.40 9.25
N GLY A 32 -5.19 -5.88 8.57
CA GLY A 32 -6.56 -5.53 8.93
C GLY A 32 -7.61 -6.36 8.23
N THR A 33 -8.83 -6.28 8.75
CA THR A 33 -10.03 -6.87 8.14
C THR A 33 -11.04 -5.74 7.93
N GLY A 34 -11.54 -5.60 6.70
CA GLY A 34 -12.45 -4.51 6.36
C GLY A 34 -11.84 -3.11 6.39
N THR A 35 -10.52 -2.99 6.61
CA THR A 35 -9.81 -1.70 6.61
C THR A 35 -9.83 -1.08 5.22
N THR A 36 -10.33 0.15 5.12
CA THR A 36 -10.43 0.88 3.86
C THR A 36 -9.43 2.02 3.75
N THR A 37 -8.90 2.54 4.86
CA THR A 37 -7.89 3.61 4.85
C THR A 37 -6.49 3.03 5.00
N LEU A 38 -5.67 3.20 3.97
CA LEU A 38 -4.25 2.83 3.98
C LEU A 38 -3.44 4.10 4.32
N ASN A 39 -2.95 4.17 5.55
CA ASN A 39 -2.13 5.29 6.04
C ASN A 39 -0.65 4.92 5.95
N LEU A 40 0.09 5.58 5.05
CA LEU A 40 1.50 5.28 4.79
C LEU A 40 2.44 5.62 5.95
N GLU A 41 2.01 6.40 6.94
CA GLU A 41 2.77 6.60 8.18
C GLU A 41 2.76 5.35 9.09
N LEU A 42 1.83 4.42 8.87
CA LEU A 42 1.73 3.18 9.64
C LEU A 42 2.49 2.02 8.99
N GLY A 43 2.83 2.12 7.71
CA GLY A 43 3.64 1.14 7.01
C GLY A 43 3.62 1.26 5.50
N ASN A 44 4.48 0.47 4.86
CA ASN A 44 4.61 0.38 3.40
C ASN A 44 4.05 -0.93 2.84
N VAL A 45 3.68 -1.87 3.71
CA VAL A 45 2.99 -3.10 3.32
C VAL A 45 1.68 -3.19 4.08
N PHE A 46 0.59 -3.39 3.35
CA PHE A 46 -0.74 -3.58 3.91
C PHE A 46 -1.24 -4.98 3.55
N GLU A 47 -1.60 -5.78 4.54
CA GLU A 47 -2.28 -7.05 4.31
C GLU A 47 -3.72 -6.95 4.81
N ILE A 48 -4.66 -6.84 3.87
CA ILE A 48 -6.07 -6.59 4.16
C ILE A 48 -6.91 -7.79 3.77
N THR A 49 -7.71 -8.31 4.70
CA THR A 49 -8.77 -9.27 4.41
C THR A 49 -10.08 -8.55 4.12
N MET A 50 -10.71 -8.90 3.02
CA MET A 50 -11.99 -8.35 2.57
C MET A 50 -13.15 -9.10 3.22
N ASP A 51 -13.83 -8.49 4.18
CA ASP A 51 -15.07 -8.99 4.80
C ASP A 51 -16.35 -8.49 4.08
N GLY A 52 -16.16 -7.71 3.01
CA GLY A 52 -17.17 -7.10 2.19
C GLY A 52 -16.54 -6.42 0.98
N ASN A 53 -17.36 -5.73 0.18
CA ASN A 53 -16.82 -4.86 -0.87
C ASN A 53 -16.16 -3.65 -0.21
N LEU A 54 -14.89 -3.39 -0.54
CA LEU A 54 -14.11 -2.32 0.07
C LEU A 54 -13.94 -1.15 -0.89
N SER A 55 -13.96 0.08 -0.35
CA SER A 55 -13.63 1.30 -1.09
C SER A 55 -12.42 1.94 -0.44
N PHE A 56 -11.26 1.84 -1.09
CA PHE A 56 -9.99 2.24 -0.49
C PHE A 56 -9.76 3.75 -0.56
N THR A 57 -9.11 4.27 0.48
CA THR A 57 -8.52 5.61 0.53
C THR A 57 -7.05 5.49 0.88
N PHE A 58 -6.19 6.25 0.19
CA PHE A 58 -4.76 6.31 0.47
C PHE A 58 -4.48 7.64 1.18
N SER A 59 -3.75 7.61 2.28
CA SER A 59 -3.54 8.77 3.14
C SER A 59 -2.09 8.90 3.60
N ASN A 60 -1.72 10.15 3.88
CA ASN A 60 -0.39 10.57 4.33
C ASN A 60 0.78 10.03 3.48
N PRO A 61 0.73 10.10 2.13
CA PRO A 61 1.95 9.92 1.37
C PRO A 61 2.95 11.03 1.68
N PRO A 62 4.26 10.75 1.57
CA PRO A 62 5.29 11.78 1.50
C PRO A 62 4.93 12.93 0.57
N ALA A 63 5.33 14.15 0.95
CA ALA A 63 5.02 15.37 0.23
C ALA A 63 5.53 15.33 -1.23
N SER A 64 4.88 16.12 -2.09
CA SER A 64 5.24 16.26 -3.51
C SER A 64 6.74 16.53 -3.71
N GLY A 65 7.32 15.88 -4.72
CA GLY A 65 8.77 15.87 -4.96
C GLY A 65 9.49 14.73 -4.25
N THR A 66 8.82 14.01 -3.35
CA THR A 66 9.31 12.74 -2.77
C THR A 66 8.48 11.59 -3.30
N ALA A 67 9.16 10.58 -3.87
CA ALA A 67 8.49 9.36 -4.29
C ALA A 67 8.12 8.52 -3.07
N SER A 68 6.95 7.88 -3.12
CA SER A 68 6.55 6.89 -2.13
C SER A 68 5.83 5.74 -2.81
N SER A 69 6.05 4.54 -2.27
CA SER A 69 5.41 3.33 -2.73
C SER A 69 4.91 2.50 -1.56
N PHE A 70 3.89 1.70 -1.83
CA PHE A 70 3.43 0.67 -0.91
C PHE A 70 2.92 -0.54 -1.66
N THR A 71 2.90 -1.68 -0.96
CA THR A 71 2.34 -2.94 -1.43
C THR A 71 1.06 -3.24 -0.68
N LEU A 72 0.02 -3.65 -1.41
CA LEU A 72 -1.23 -4.16 -0.86
C LEU A 72 -1.36 -5.65 -1.18
N VAL A 73 -1.31 -6.47 -0.14
CA VAL A 73 -1.70 -7.88 -0.18
C VAL A 73 -3.18 -7.95 0.20
N LEU A 74 -4.03 -8.18 -0.79
CA LEU A 74 -5.48 -8.18 -0.63
C LEU A 74 -6.00 -9.61 -0.64
N LYS A 75 -6.69 -10.01 0.43
CA LYS A 75 -7.20 -11.36 0.63
C LYS A 75 -8.72 -11.36 0.58
N GLN A 76 -9.31 -12.28 -0.17
CA GLN A 76 -10.73 -12.60 -0.06
C GLN A 76 -11.01 -13.23 1.31
N ASP A 77 -12.20 -13.02 1.88
CA ASP A 77 -12.65 -13.82 3.01
C ASP A 77 -12.95 -15.28 2.58
N GLY A 78 -13.42 -16.08 3.55
CA GLY A 78 -13.81 -17.47 3.29
C GLY A 78 -15.03 -17.65 2.37
N THR A 79 -15.67 -16.56 1.92
CA THR A 79 -16.78 -16.61 0.94
C THR A 79 -16.29 -16.27 -0.47
N GLY A 80 -15.40 -15.29 -0.58
CA GLY A 80 -14.96 -14.75 -1.86
C GLY A 80 -15.95 -13.77 -2.47
N SER A 81 -15.76 -13.49 -3.76
CA SER A 81 -16.58 -12.57 -4.57
C SER A 81 -16.67 -11.14 -4.03
N ARG A 82 -15.68 -10.72 -3.25
CA ARG A 82 -15.55 -9.33 -2.82
C ARG A 82 -14.88 -8.50 -3.92
N THR A 83 -15.30 -7.25 -4.04
CA THR A 83 -14.74 -6.29 -5.00
C THR A 83 -14.11 -5.12 -4.27
N ALA A 84 -13.18 -4.43 -4.93
CA ALA A 84 -12.55 -3.22 -4.43
C ALA A 84 -12.82 -2.04 -5.37
N THR A 85 -13.09 -0.88 -4.78
CA THR A 85 -13.07 0.42 -5.48
C THR A 85 -11.83 1.19 -5.05
N TRP A 86 -11.18 1.84 -6.01
CA TRP A 86 -9.91 2.54 -5.80
C TRP A 86 -10.12 4.06 -5.85
N PRO A 87 -9.23 4.86 -5.22
CA PRO A 87 -9.26 6.31 -5.39
C PRO A 87 -9.20 6.70 -6.87
N ALA A 88 -9.93 7.76 -7.25
CA ALA A 88 -9.90 8.27 -8.63
C ALA A 88 -8.51 8.76 -9.08
N ALA A 89 -7.63 9.07 -8.12
CA ALA A 89 -6.24 9.41 -8.36
C ALA A 89 -5.37 8.23 -8.84
N VAL A 90 -5.88 6.98 -8.75
CA VAL A 90 -5.16 5.81 -9.24
C VAL A 90 -5.30 5.70 -10.75
N ASP A 91 -4.17 5.87 -11.43
CA ASP A 91 -3.99 5.64 -12.84
C ASP A 91 -3.49 4.20 -13.07
N TRP A 92 -4.29 3.43 -13.80
CA TRP A 92 -4.00 2.04 -14.13
C TRP A 92 -3.51 1.93 -15.57
N ALA A 93 -2.75 0.87 -15.86
CA ALA A 93 -2.38 0.56 -17.24
C ALA A 93 -3.64 0.43 -18.12
N GLY A 94 -3.72 1.23 -19.19
CA GLY A 94 -4.91 1.26 -20.07
C GLY A 94 -6.16 1.87 -19.43
N GLY A 95 -6.04 2.54 -18.28
CA GLY A 95 -7.13 3.26 -17.61
C GLY A 95 -8.16 2.36 -16.89
N THR A 96 -7.89 1.06 -16.77
CA THR A 96 -8.82 0.10 -16.15
C THR A 96 -8.17 -0.61 -14.97
N ALA A 97 -8.84 -0.62 -13.82
CA ALA A 97 -8.40 -1.37 -12.65
C ALA A 97 -8.38 -2.88 -12.91
N PRO A 98 -7.48 -3.64 -12.26
CA PRO A 98 -7.46 -5.09 -12.42
C PRO A 98 -8.72 -5.74 -11.87
N THR A 99 -9.16 -6.82 -12.53
CA THR A 99 -10.19 -7.71 -11.98
C THR A 99 -9.56 -8.54 -10.87
N LEU A 100 -10.06 -8.39 -9.65
CA LEU A 100 -9.62 -9.19 -8.51
C LEU A 100 -10.12 -10.64 -8.61
N THR A 101 -9.32 -11.55 -8.05
CA THR A 101 -9.69 -12.96 -7.92
C THR A 101 -10.83 -13.09 -6.93
N THR A 102 -11.91 -13.79 -7.33
CA THR A 102 -13.13 -13.90 -6.53
C THR A 102 -13.23 -15.20 -5.73
N THR A 103 -12.26 -16.10 -5.84
CA THR A 103 -12.27 -17.37 -5.08
C THR A 103 -12.11 -17.09 -3.58
N ALA A 104 -12.81 -17.84 -2.74
CA ALA A 104 -12.65 -17.78 -1.29
C ALA A 104 -11.17 -17.92 -0.89
N SER A 105 -10.72 -17.08 0.04
CA SER A 105 -9.34 -17.02 0.54
C SER A 105 -8.26 -16.74 -0.51
N ALA A 106 -8.62 -16.36 -1.75
CA ALA A 106 -7.65 -15.98 -2.77
C ALA A 106 -6.88 -14.72 -2.35
N VAL A 107 -5.63 -14.65 -2.79
CA VAL A 107 -4.73 -13.53 -2.48
C VAL A 107 -4.29 -12.87 -3.78
N ASP A 108 -4.52 -11.56 -3.87
CA ASP A 108 -4.03 -10.70 -4.94
C ASP A 108 -3.02 -9.71 -4.36
N VAL A 109 -1.96 -9.39 -5.11
CA VAL A 109 -0.93 -8.44 -4.70
C VAL A 109 -0.88 -7.28 -5.68
N LEU A 110 -1.08 -6.08 -5.18
CA LEU A 110 -1.01 -4.84 -5.94
C LEU A 110 0.09 -3.94 -5.37
N ALA A 111 0.70 -3.13 -6.24
CA ALA A 111 1.67 -2.13 -5.84
C ALA A 111 1.24 -0.75 -6.34
N PHE A 112 1.59 0.27 -5.58
CA PHE A 112 1.24 1.65 -5.90
C PHE A 112 2.46 2.55 -5.68
N ILE A 113 2.64 3.54 -6.55
CA ILE A 113 3.66 4.59 -6.40
C ILE A 113 3.07 5.97 -6.70
N THR A 114 3.49 6.98 -5.95
CA THR A 114 3.24 8.40 -6.24
C THR A 114 4.54 9.18 -6.11
N THR A 115 4.63 10.32 -6.79
CA THR A 115 5.74 11.28 -6.70
C THR A 115 5.26 12.69 -6.34
N ASP A 116 3.96 12.88 -6.18
CA ASP A 116 3.30 14.18 -6.15
C ASP A 116 2.33 14.33 -4.95
N GLY A 117 2.66 13.70 -3.83
CA GLY A 117 1.85 13.77 -2.61
C GLY A 117 0.49 13.09 -2.75
N GLY A 118 0.38 12.10 -3.64
CA GLY A 118 -0.86 11.34 -3.85
C GLY A 118 -1.89 12.03 -4.75
N THR A 119 -1.50 13.09 -5.46
CA THR A 119 -2.36 13.71 -6.50
C THR A 119 -2.59 12.71 -7.63
N ARG A 120 -1.58 11.92 -7.96
CA ARG A 120 -1.67 10.75 -8.84
C ARG A 120 -0.94 9.56 -8.22
N TRP A 121 -1.53 8.39 -8.37
CA TRP A 121 -0.95 7.10 -8.03
C TRP A 121 -0.86 6.25 -9.29
N TYR A 122 0.29 5.64 -9.57
CA TYR A 122 0.38 4.60 -10.58
C TYR A 122 0.10 3.26 -9.91
N GLY A 123 -0.94 2.56 -10.35
CA GLY A 123 -1.33 1.24 -9.84
C GLY A 123 -0.79 0.12 -10.72
N PHE A 124 -0.24 -0.91 -10.09
CA PHE A 124 0.31 -2.09 -10.75
C PHE A 124 -0.30 -3.37 -10.18
N THR A 125 -0.59 -4.31 -11.06
CA THR A 125 -0.88 -5.69 -10.68
C THR A 125 0.44 -6.42 -10.49
N GLY A 126 0.79 -6.77 -9.25
CA GLY A 126 1.98 -7.54 -8.94
C GLY A 126 1.77 -9.04 -9.16
N GLY A 127 0.61 -9.55 -8.74
CA GLY A 127 0.19 -10.94 -8.96
C GLY A 127 -1.27 -11.14 -8.58
N LEU A 128 -1.94 -12.06 -9.26
CA LEU A 128 -3.32 -12.45 -8.97
C LEU A 128 -3.36 -13.94 -8.64
N ASP A 129 -4.29 -14.34 -7.77
CA ASP A 129 -4.52 -15.73 -7.35
C ASP A 129 -3.26 -16.44 -6.83
N MET A 130 -2.51 -15.76 -5.95
CA MET A 130 -1.30 -16.31 -5.33
C MET A 130 -1.63 -17.55 -4.49
N LYS A 131 -0.74 -18.56 -4.49
CA LYS A 131 -0.91 -19.84 -3.79
C LYS A 131 0.11 -20.03 -2.68
#